data_AF-A0A8X6VAA2-F1
#
_entry.id   AF-A0A8X6VAA2-F1
#
_cell.length_a   1.000
_cell.length_b   1.000
_cell.length_c   1.000
_cell.angle_alpha   90.00
_cell.angle_beta   90.00
_cell.angle_gamma   90.00
#
_symmetry.space_group_name_H-M   'P 1'
#
loop_
_entity.id
_entity.type
_entity.pdbx_description
1 polymer ?
#
loop_
_entity_poly.entity_id
_entity_poly.type
_entity_poly.pdbx_seq_one_letter_code
_entity_poly.pdbx_strand_id
1 'polypeptide(L)'
;MWYWARTRDKACHGPIPIPLGYRGHPTYLGVTLDPELRFSKHIEQTTNKALGKLNILRKLCGTSWGSRPQSLKSTFCTVIRPVLEYATPIWTPASISVKRKLDSVQHRAAKIIIEQCHQPIMKRPNKNAACLR
;
A
#
# COMPACT_ATOMS: atom_id res chain seq x y z
N MET A 1 -37.79 13.74 -67.32
CA MET A 1 -38.33 14.49 -66.17
C MET A 1 -38.45 13.49 -65.02
N TRP A 2 -37.61 13.41 -63.99
CA TRP A 2 -36.76 14.38 -63.29
C TRP A 2 -35.48 13.69 -62.75
N TYR A 3 -34.35 14.39 -62.79
CA TYR A 3 -33.09 14.06 -62.10
C TYR A 3 -33.13 14.53 -60.64
N TRP A 4 -32.38 13.90 -59.71
CA TRP A 4 -31.73 14.43 -58.48
C TRP A 4 -31.01 13.22 -57.82
N ALA A 5 -29.72 12.92 -58.02
CA ALA A 5 -28.48 13.51 -57.49
C ALA A 5 -28.34 13.55 -55.92
N ARG A 6 -27.58 12.57 -55.40
CA ARG A 6 -26.52 12.66 -54.34
C ARG A 6 -26.85 13.14 -52.91
N THR A 7 -26.63 12.22 -51.95
CA THR A 7 -26.00 12.43 -50.61
C THR A 7 -25.35 11.09 -50.21
N ARG A 8 -24.08 10.80 -50.52
CA ARG A 8 -22.87 11.05 -49.73
C ARG A 8 -23.07 11.13 -48.19
N ASP A 9 -22.27 10.30 -47.50
CA ASP A 9 -21.78 10.45 -46.13
C ASP A 9 -22.65 9.92 -44.98
N LYS A 10 -22.45 8.63 -44.64
CA LYS A 10 -22.62 8.11 -43.28
C LYS A 10 -21.30 7.43 -42.89
N ALA A 11 -20.30 8.26 -42.60
CA ALA A 11 -19.00 7.80 -42.17
C ALA A 11 -19.13 7.01 -40.86
N CYS A 12 -18.62 5.78 -40.88
CA CYS A 12 -18.40 4.92 -39.72
C CYS A 12 -17.27 5.51 -38.85
N HIS A 13 -17.53 6.62 -38.17
CA HIS A 13 -16.65 7.10 -37.13
C HIS A 13 -17.30 6.78 -35.79
N GLY A 14 -16.73 5.79 -35.08
CA GLY A 14 -16.99 5.62 -33.66
C GLY A 14 -16.74 6.92 -32.89
N PRO A 15 -17.19 7.04 -31.63
CA PRO A 15 -17.10 8.27 -30.88
C PRO A 15 -15.67 8.81 -30.89
N ILE A 16 -15.52 10.06 -31.34
CA ILE A 16 -14.27 10.82 -31.33
C ILE A 16 -13.75 10.81 -29.89
N PRO A 17 -12.47 10.47 -29.64
CA PRO A 17 -11.92 10.50 -28.30
C PRO A 17 -11.98 11.95 -27.78
N ILE A 18 -12.76 12.14 -26.73
CA ILE A 18 -12.83 13.39 -25.96
C ILE A 18 -11.42 13.71 -25.45
N PRO A 19 -10.88 14.92 -25.68
CA PRO A 19 -9.57 15.28 -25.17
C PRO A 19 -9.63 15.30 -23.64
N LEU A 20 -9.09 14.24 -23.02
CA LEU A 20 -8.90 14.19 -21.58
C LEU A 20 -7.86 15.27 -21.22
N GLY A 21 -8.28 16.32 -20.53
CA GLY A 21 -7.37 17.34 -20.04
C GLY A 21 -6.23 16.70 -19.26
N TYR A 22 -4.99 17.03 -19.62
CA TYR A 22 -3.79 16.48 -18.98
C TYR A 22 -3.76 16.90 -17.49
N ARG A 23 -4.08 15.98 -16.59
CA ARG A 23 -3.83 16.16 -15.16
C ARG A 23 -2.37 15.79 -14.89
N GLY A 24 -1.64 16.66 -14.20
CA GLY A 24 -0.20 16.48 -13.94
C GLY A 24 0.17 15.22 -13.14
N HIS A 25 -0.79 14.59 -12.44
CA HIS A 25 -0.57 13.34 -11.70
C HIS A 25 -1.77 12.39 -11.88
N PRO A 26 -1.87 11.66 -13.00
CA PRO A 26 -2.96 10.71 -13.21
C PRO A 26 -2.81 9.50 -12.30
N THR A 27 -3.93 8.98 -11.80
CA THR A 27 -3.97 7.73 -11.04
C THR A 27 -4.35 6.57 -11.94
N TYR A 28 -3.50 5.56 -12.03
CA TYR A 28 -3.73 4.34 -12.80
C TYR A 28 -3.54 3.12 -11.91
N LEU A 29 -4.54 2.22 -11.88
CA LEU A 29 -4.54 1.02 -11.02
C LEU A 29 -4.24 1.30 -9.53
N GLY A 30 -4.65 2.48 -9.03
CA GLY A 30 -4.38 2.91 -7.65
C GLY A 30 -2.95 3.42 -7.41
N VAL A 31 -2.13 3.52 -8.46
CA VAL A 31 -0.80 4.14 -8.44
C VAL A 31 -0.88 5.55 -9.00
N THR A 32 -0.35 6.52 -8.27
CA THR A 32 -0.25 7.91 -8.74
C THR A 32 1.01 8.02 -9.58
N LEU A 33 0.85 8.28 -10.87
CA LEU A 33 1.97 8.45 -11.79
C LEU A 33 2.48 9.89 -11.70
N ASP A 34 3.79 10.02 -11.56
CA ASP A 34 4.49 11.29 -11.68
C ASP A 34 5.10 11.38 -13.09
N PRO A 35 5.07 12.55 -13.74
CA PRO A 35 5.63 12.72 -15.08
C PRO A 35 7.15 12.51 -15.10
N GLU A 36 7.83 12.79 -13.99
CA GLU A 36 9.26 12.53 -13.80
C GLU A 36 9.57 11.09 -13.34
N LEU A 37 8.55 10.23 -13.18
CA LEU A 37 8.68 8.84 -12.69
C LEU A 37 9.46 8.70 -11.36
N ARG A 38 9.44 9.74 -10.52
CA ARG A 38 10.12 9.75 -9.21
C ARG A 38 9.35 8.99 -8.14
N PHE A 39 8.01 8.93 -8.24
CA PHE A 39 7.09 8.24 -7.34
C PHE A 39 7.22 8.59 -5.84
N SER A 40 7.87 9.71 -5.51
CA SER A 40 8.16 10.10 -4.12
C SER A 40 6.88 10.28 -3.32
N LYS A 41 5.92 11.02 -3.86
CA LYS A 41 4.62 11.29 -3.25
C LYS A 41 3.81 10.01 -3.08
N HIS A 42 3.80 9.17 -4.10
CA HIS A 42 3.07 7.90 -4.05
C HIS A 42 3.66 6.94 -3.00
N ILE A 43 4.99 6.81 -2.95
CA ILE A 43 5.66 5.94 -1.97
C ILE A 43 5.45 6.44 -0.54
N GLU A 44 5.42 7.75 -0.31
CA GLU A 44 5.08 8.30 1.01
C GLU A 44 3.65 7.97 1.43
N GLN A 45 2.67 8.12 0.52
CA GLN A 45 1.29 7.74 0.78
C GLN A 45 1.17 6.24 1.11
N THR A 46 1.86 5.39 0.35
CA THR A 46 1.86 3.94 0.56
C THR A 46 2.55 3.54 1.87
N THR A 47 3.65 4.21 2.22
CA THR A 47 4.36 4.04 3.49
C THR A 47 3.46 4.41 4.67
N ASN A 48 2.75 5.54 4.60
CA ASN A 48 1.82 5.97 5.65
C ASN A 48 0.66 4.98 5.82
N LYS A 49 0.11 4.45 4.72
CA LYS A 49 -0.91 3.38 4.76
C LYS A 49 -0.37 2.12 5.45
N ALA A 50 0.86 1.72 5.13
CA ALA A 50 1.50 0.55 5.74
C ALA A 50 1.81 0.76 7.23
N LEU A 51 2.26 1.96 7.63
CA LEU A 51 2.48 2.32 9.04
C LEU A 51 1.18 2.27 9.86
N GLY A 52 0.06 2.71 9.29
CA GLY A 52 -1.25 2.56 9.92
C GLY A 52 -1.60 1.10 10.21
N LYS A 53 -1.32 0.19 9.25
CA LYS A 53 -1.51 -1.26 9.41
C LYS A 53 -0.50 -1.89 10.39
N LEU A 54 0.72 -1.37 10.46
CA LEU A 54 1.74 -1.83 11.42
C LEU A 54 1.30 -1.64 12.88
N ASN A 55 0.48 -0.63 13.16
CA ASN A 55 -0.12 -0.47 14.49
C ASN A 55 -1.00 -1.67 14.90
N ILE A 56 -1.63 -2.36 13.94
CA ILE A 56 -2.41 -3.58 14.20
C ILE A 56 -1.47 -4.69 14.67
N LEU A 57 -0.33 -4.90 13.98
CA LEU A 57 0.69 -5.86 14.43
C LEU A 57 1.20 -5.54 15.83
N ARG A 58 1.46 -4.26 16.13
CA ARG A 58 1.89 -3.83 17.47
C ARG A 58 0.84 -4.15 18.54
N LYS A 59 -0.45 -3.94 18.24
CA LYS A 59 -1.54 -4.28 19.16
C LYS A 59 -1.64 -5.79 19.42
N LEU A 60 -1.53 -6.61 18.37
CA LEU A 60 -1.54 -8.07 18.46
C LEU A 60 -0.34 -8.64 19.24
N CYS A 61 0.79 -7.96 19.19
CA CYS A 61 1.99 -8.27 19.97
C CYS A 61 1.84 -7.86 21.46
N GLY A 62 1.07 -6.81 21.77
CA GLY A 62 0.92 -6.29 23.13
C GLY A 62 -0.19 -6.93 23.98
N THR A 63 -1.00 -7.83 23.43
CA THR A 63 -2.12 -8.51 24.12
C THR A 63 -1.63 -9.57 25.11
N SER A 64 -2.29 -9.69 26.27
CA SER A 64 -1.82 -10.57 27.38
C SER A 64 -1.79 -12.06 27.04
N TRP A 65 -2.50 -12.47 25.98
CA TRP A 65 -2.58 -13.87 25.55
C TRP A 65 -1.48 -14.29 24.57
N GLY A 66 -0.60 -13.38 24.15
CA GLY A 66 0.57 -13.69 23.30
C GLY A 66 0.19 -14.31 21.94
N SER A 67 0.20 -13.51 20.87
CA SER A 67 -0.01 -14.07 19.53
C SER A 67 1.21 -14.90 19.12
N ARG A 68 0.98 -16.12 18.61
CA ARG A 68 2.08 -16.97 18.10
C ARG A 68 2.85 -16.22 17.01
N PRO A 69 4.18 -16.32 16.97
CA PRO A 69 4.99 -15.61 15.98
C PRO A 69 4.60 -15.97 14.53
N GLN A 70 4.15 -17.21 14.30
CA GLN A 70 3.63 -17.65 13.01
C GLN A 70 2.37 -16.88 12.59
N SER A 71 1.46 -16.60 13.53
CA SER A 71 0.26 -15.81 13.28
C SER A 71 0.62 -14.35 12.96
N LEU A 72 1.57 -13.75 13.67
CA LEU A 72 2.05 -12.39 13.39
C LEU A 72 2.71 -12.31 12.01
N LYS A 73 3.54 -13.30 11.64
CA LYS A 73 4.13 -13.40 10.31
C LYS A 73 3.07 -13.52 9.22
N SER A 74 2.05 -14.36 9.44
CA SER A 74 0.93 -14.51 8.51
C SER A 74 0.18 -13.18 8.32
N THR A 75 -0.13 -12.48 9.41
CA THR A 75 -0.78 -11.16 9.35
C THR A 75 0.07 -10.12 8.62
N PHE A 76 1.39 -10.11 8.83
CA PHE A 76 2.29 -9.22 8.08
C PHE A 76 2.23 -9.52 6.57
N CYS A 77 2.38 -10.79 6.18
CA CYS A 77 2.36 -11.23 4.79
C CYS A 77 1.02 -10.96 4.09
N THR A 78 -0.10 -11.04 4.81
CA THR A 78 -1.44 -10.88 4.22
C THR A 78 -1.92 -9.43 4.20
N VAL A 79 -1.55 -8.60 5.18
CA VAL A 79 -2.12 -7.26 5.34
C VAL A 79 -1.18 -6.13 4.91
N ILE A 80 0.11 -6.25 5.23
CA ILE A 80 1.10 -5.17 5.08
C ILE A 80 1.92 -5.37 3.82
N ARG A 81 2.42 -6.59 3.59
CA ARG A 81 3.23 -6.94 2.44
C ARG A 81 2.59 -6.56 1.09
N PRO A 82 1.30 -6.87 0.79
CA PRO A 82 0.72 -6.50 -0.50
C PRO A 82 0.66 -4.98 -0.71
N VAL A 83 0.49 -4.20 0.36
CA VAL A 83 0.47 -2.72 0.25
C VAL A 83 1.85 -2.19 -0.13
N LEU A 84 2.91 -2.79 0.41
CA LEU A 84 4.28 -2.38 0.14
C LEU A 84 4.83 -2.93 -1.18
N GLU A 85 4.38 -4.10 -1.64
CA GLU A 85 5.00 -4.78 -2.78
C GLU A 85 4.20 -4.66 -4.09
N TYR A 86 2.91 -4.29 -4.05
CA TYR A 86 2.05 -4.26 -5.23
C TYR A 86 2.63 -3.43 -6.41
N ALA A 87 3.18 -2.25 -6.12
CA ALA A 87 3.69 -1.33 -7.15
C ALA A 87 5.22 -1.41 -7.34
N THR A 88 5.87 -2.45 -6.80
CA THR A 88 7.32 -2.70 -6.97
C THR A 88 7.81 -2.64 -8.42
N PRO A 89 7.17 -3.27 -9.43
CA PRO A 89 7.66 -3.21 -10.81
C PRO A 89 7.66 -1.77 -11.36
N ILE A 90 6.69 -0.95 -10.93
CA ILE A 90 6.55 0.45 -11.37
C ILE A 90 7.60 1.34 -10.70
N TRP A 91 8.02 1.03 -9.47
CA TRP A 91 9.02 1.80 -8.73
C TRP A 91 10.47 1.47 -9.08
N THR A 92 10.72 0.59 -10.05
CA THR A 92 12.07 0.28 -10.54
C THR A 92 12.93 1.54 -10.81
N PRO A 93 12.45 2.59 -11.51
CA PRO A 93 13.21 3.82 -11.73
C PRO A 93 13.31 4.75 -10.52
N ALA A 94 12.57 4.51 -9.44
CA ALA A 94 12.59 5.40 -8.27
C ALA A 94 13.95 5.38 -7.55
N SER A 95 14.31 6.51 -6.95
CA SER A 95 15.56 6.67 -6.19
C SER A 95 15.66 5.70 -5.01
N ILE A 96 16.87 5.22 -4.75
CA ILE A 96 17.21 4.32 -3.63
C ILE A 96 16.75 4.93 -2.29
N SER A 97 16.92 6.23 -2.10
CA SER A 97 16.51 6.93 -0.87
C SER A 97 15.01 6.84 -0.62
N VAL A 98 14.21 6.82 -1.69
CA VAL A 98 12.75 6.71 -1.60
C VAL A 98 12.36 5.25 -1.31
N LYS A 99 13.02 4.29 -1.96
CA LYS A 99 12.83 2.85 -1.71
C LYS A 99 13.16 2.47 -0.25
N ARG A 100 14.20 3.06 0.34
CA ARG A 100 14.57 2.85 1.76
C ARG A 100 13.44 3.17 2.74
N LYS A 101 12.49 4.05 2.38
CA LYS A 101 11.31 4.32 3.23
C LYS A 101 10.42 3.08 3.36
N LEU A 102 10.24 2.32 2.28
CA LEU A 102 9.50 1.05 2.28
C LEU A 102 10.23 0.01 3.12
N ASP A 103 11.55 -0.14 2.90
CA ASP A 103 12.39 -1.07 3.65
C ASP A 103 12.38 -0.79 5.15
N SER A 104 12.32 0.48 5.54
CA SER A 104 12.22 0.88 6.95
C SER A 104 10.95 0.35 7.61
N VAL A 105 9.81 0.35 6.90
CA VAL A 105 8.56 -0.22 7.43
C VAL A 105 8.66 -1.73 7.57
N GLN A 106 9.24 -2.41 6.57
CA GLN A 106 9.44 -3.85 6.62
C GLN A 106 10.38 -4.25 7.78
N HIS A 107 11.49 -3.53 7.97
CA HIS A 107 12.41 -3.74 9.09
C HIS A 107 11.72 -3.54 10.45
N ARG A 108 10.91 -2.48 10.59
CA ARG A 108 10.13 -2.23 11.82
C ARG A 108 9.16 -3.38 12.10
N ALA A 109 8.49 -3.90 11.08
CA ALA A 109 7.58 -5.04 11.24
C ALA A 109 8.34 -6.32 11.63
N ALA A 110 9.48 -6.60 10.99
CA ALA A 110 10.33 -7.74 11.33
C ALA A 110 10.81 -7.68 12.79
N LYS A 111 11.22 -6.50 13.26
CA LYS A 111 11.64 -6.30 14.66
C LYS A 111 10.53 -6.68 15.65
N ILE A 112 9.29 -6.23 15.41
CA ILE A 112 8.14 -6.56 16.27
C ILE A 112 7.90 -8.08 16.31
N ILE A 113 7.99 -8.75 15.17
CA ILE A 113 7.79 -10.21 15.09
C ILE A 113 8.89 -10.94 15.86
N ILE A 114 10.14 -10.52 15.72
CA ILE A 114 11.29 -11.14 16.41
C ILE A 114 11.25 -10.88 17.91
N GLU A 115 10.88 -9.67 18.35
CA GLU A 115 10.74 -9.31 19.77
C GLU A 115 9.74 -10.25 20.48
N GLN A 116 8.69 -10.70 19.80
CA GLN A 116 7.77 -11.69 20.34
C GLN A 116 8.36 -13.10 20.40
N CYS A 117 9.20 -13.51 19.45
CA CYS A 117 9.88 -14.80 19.50
C CYS A 117 10.84 -14.93 20.69
N HIS A 118 11.44 -13.83 21.14
CA HIS A 118 12.40 -13.85 22.24
C HIS A 118 11.74 -13.85 23.64
N GLN A 119 10.47 -13.43 23.75
CA GLN A 119 9.75 -13.52 25.02
C GLN A 119 9.29 -14.97 25.25
N PRO A 120 9.73 -15.65 26.34
CA PRO A 120 9.08 -16.89 26.72
C PRO A 120 7.60 -16.62 27.02
N ILE A 121 6.73 -17.57 26.67
CA ILE A 121 5.25 -17.49 26.75
C ILE A 121 4.74 -17.09 28.15
N MET A 122 5.59 -17.17 29.19
CA MET A 122 5.35 -16.54 30.48
C MET A 122 6.13 -15.23 30.62
N LYS A 123 5.42 -14.11 30.44
CA LYS A 123 5.38 -13.01 31.42
C LYS A 123 4.43 -11.91 30.96
N ARG A 124 3.33 -11.74 31.70
CA ARG A 124 2.96 -10.41 32.19
C ARG A 124 2.39 -10.51 33.61
N PRO A 125 2.91 -9.73 34.58
CA PRO A 125 2.18 -9.48 35.81
C PRO A 125 0.89 -8.72 35.48
N ASN A 126 -0.17 -9.09 36.17
CA ASN A 126 -1.51 -8.56 36.04
C ASN A 126 -1.52 -7.04 36.33
N LYS A 127 -1.97 -6.24 35.38
CA LYS A 127 -2.13 -4.78 35.55
C LYS A 127 -3.27 -4.42 36.52
N ASN A 128 -4.05 -5.41 36.96
CA ASN A 128 -5.08 -5.25 37.98
C ASN A 128 -4.53 -5.39 39.41
N ALA A 129 -3.22 -5.66 39.60
CA ALA A 129 -2.61 -5.72 40.92
C ALA A 129 -2.31 -4.33 41.54
N ALA A 130 -2.56 -3.23 40.82
CA ALA A 130 -2.34 -1.87 41.30
C ALA A 130 -3.53 -1.28 42.10
N CYS A 131 -4.60 -2.05 42.34
CA CYS A 131 -5.83 -1.58 43.00
C CYS A 131 -6.11 -2.29 44.33
N LEU A 132 -5.07 -2.61 45.11
CA LEU A 132 -5.18 -2.94 46.53
C LEU A 132 -4.32 -1.95 47.32
N ARG A 133 -4.91 -0.80 47.61
CA ARG A 133 -4.50 0.10 48.68
C ARG A 133 -5.75 0.63 49.35
#